data_AF-A0AAP0LA19-F1
#
_entry.id   AF-A0AAP0LA19-F1
#
_cell.length_a   1.000
_cell.length_b   1.000
_cell.length_c   1.000
_cell.angle_alpha   90.00
_cell.angle_beta   90.00
_cell.angle_gamma   90.00
#
_symmetry.space_group_name_H-M   'P 1'
#
loop_
_entity.id
_entity.type
_entity.pdbx_description
1 polymer ?
#
loop_
_entity_poly.entity_id
_entity_poly.type
_entity_poly.pdbx_seq_one_letter_code
_entity_poly.pdbx_strand_id
1 'polypeptide(L)'
;MSWWWSGAIGAARKKVDEHEVPLNYQSVALVVGVTGIVGNSLAEILPCSDTPGGPWKVYGVARRPRPSWNADNRMEYIQCDVSDTEEVQSKLSPLTDITHIFYVTWAPRPTEADNIEINSLMLKNVLQSVIPNAPNLQHVCLQTGIKHYFGPFEFLGKIKQHDPPFVEDVPRLSAPNFYYAQEDILFDEIKRKEGLTWSVHRPGIIFGFSPYSLANMVGALCVYAAICKHEGTPLRFPGTRVAWEGYYNDVSDADLIAEQEIWAAVDPYGRNEAFNCSNGDVFKWKHLWKVLGEQFGVECAEFEEGVSLEEMMKDKGGVWDEIVRENELYPTKLEDVGPWQMFDVYVQFERALFGQREQEQRAWIPGF
;
A
#
# COMPACT_ATOMS: atom_id res chain seq x y z
N MET A 1 4.01 11.23 -26.09
CA MET A 1 3.47 11.41 -24.72
C MET A 1 4.36 10.62 -23.79
N SER A 2 4.79 11.22 -22.68
CA SER A 2 5.65 10.54 -21.71
C SER A 2 4.86 9.42 -21.02
N TRP A 3 5.50 8.27 -20.77
CA TRP A 3 4.91 7.09 -20.13
C TRP A 3 4.10 7.45 -18.88
N TRP A 4 4.65 8.36 -18.06
CA TRP A 4 4.05 8.98 -16.86
C TRP A 4 2.60 9.49 -17.01
N TRP A 5 2.17 9.87 -18.22
CA TRP A 5 0.84 10.44 -18.46
C TRP A 5 -0.13 9.46 -19.12
N SER A 6 0.31 8.23 -19.40
CA SER A 6 -0.51 7.22 -20.07
C SER A 6 -1.34 6.38 -19.09
N GLY A 7 -0.94 6.34 -17.81
CA GLY A 7 -1.54 5.50 -16.75
C GLY A 7 -2.96 5.90 -16.35
N ALA A 8 -3.27 7.20 -16.32
CA ALA A 8 -4.58 7.70 -15.87
C ALA A 8 -5.78 7.31 -16.76
N ILE A 9 -5.56 6.78 -17.98
CA ILE A 9 -6.62 6.34 -18.91
C ILE A 9 -6.34 4.93 -19.48
N GLY A 10 -5.23 4.27 -19.10
CA GLY A 10 -4.61 3.23 -19.93
C GLY A 10 -4.45 1.82 -19.36
N ALA A 11 -4.63 1.59 -18.04
CA ALA A 11 -4.30 0.29 -17.43
C ALA A 11 -5.25 -0.85 -17.81
N ALA A 12 -6.44 -0.55 -18.37
CA ALA A 12 -7.43 -1.58 -18.67
C ALA A 12 -7.18 -2.39 -19.96
N ARG A 13 -6.11 -2.20 -20.75
CA ARG A 13 -6.07 -2.86 -22.08
C ARG A 13 -4.74 -3.11 -22.81
N LYS A 14 -3.58 -3.10 -22.16
CA LYS A 14 -2.39 -3.69 -22.79
C LYS A 14 -2.12 -5.05 -22.19
N LYS A 15 -2.76 -6.07 -22.79
CA LYS A 15 -2.32 -7.46 -22.64
C LYS A 15 -0.83 -7.50 -22.91
N VAL A 16 -0.10 -8.14 -21.99
CA VAL A 16 1.30 -8.52 -22.16
C VAL A 16 1.44 -9.18 -23.54
N ASP A 17 2.24 -8.60 -24.43
CA ASP A 17 2.56 -9.25 -25.69
C ASP A 17 3.16 -10.64 -25.37
N GLU A 18 2.56 -11.69 -25.91
CA GLU A 18 2.93 -13.10 -25.71
C GLU A 18 4.25 -13.47 -26.43
N HIS A 19 5.02 -12.50 -26.88
CA HIS A 19 6.16 -12.76 -27.74
C HIS A 19 7.46 -12.21 -27.13
N GLU A 20 8.27 -13.20 -26.72
CA GLU A 20 9.68 -13.14 -26.35
C GLU A 20 10.00 -12.79 -24.89
N VAL A 21 10.41 -13.82 -24.12
CA VAL A 21 11.23 -13.64 -22.92
C VAL A 21 12.53 -12.96 -23.37
N PRO A 22 12.87 -11.77 -22.85
CA PRO A 22 14.08 -11.06 -23.24
C PRO A 22 15.32 -11.94 -23.01
N LEU A 23 16.18 -12.06 -24.02
CA LEU A 23 17.44 -12.80 -23.90
C LEU A 23 18.39 -12.18 -22.87
N ASN A 24 18.26 -10.87 -22.61
CA ASN A 24 18.98 -10.13 -21.58
C ASN A 24 18.02 -9.12 -20.91
N TYR A 25 18.08 -9.03 -19.58
CA TYR A 25 17.34 -8.03 -18.79
C TYR A 25 18.22 -6.80 -18.55
N GLN A 26 17.63 -5.60 -18.69
CA GLN A 26 18.32 -4.35 -18.36
C GLN A 26 18.36 -4.13 -16.85
N SER A 27 17.27 -4.47 -16.17
CA SER A 27 17.12 -4.32 -14.74
C SER A 27 16.51 -5.57 -14.12
N VAL A 28 16.89 -5.83 -12.87
CA VAL A 28 16.42 -6.96 -12.05
C VAL A 28 15.87 -6.41 -10.74
N ALA A 29 14.57 -6.62 -10.51
CA ALA A 29 13.84 -6.16 -9.34
C ALA A 29 13.70 -7.28 -8.29
N LEU A 30 13.87 -6.93 -7.02
CA LEU A 30 13.43 -7.73 -5.89
C LEU A 30 12.24 -7.02 -5.22
N VAL A 31 11.03 -7.55 -5.38
CA VAL A 31 9.82 -7.03 -4.75
C VAL A 31 9.56 -7.78 -3.45
N VAL A 32 9.80 -7.12 -2.32
CA VAL A 32 9.59 -7.69 -0.98
C VAL A 32 8.19 -7.36 -0.49
N GLY A 33 7.32 -8.38 -0.43
CA GLY A 33 5.89 -8.22 -0.21
C GLY A 33 5.08 -8.32 -1.50
N VAL A 34 5.46 -9.19 -2.43
CA VAL A 34 4.91 -9.24 -3.80
C VAL A 34 3.42 -9.58 -3.88
N THR A 35 2.86 -10.23 -2.85
CA THR A 35 1.41 -10.47 -2.74
C THR A 35 0.68 -9.37 -1.96
N GLY A 36 1.37 -8.29 -1.59
CA GLY A 36 0.78 -7.10 -0.99
C GLY A 36 0.06 -6.23 -2.01
N ILE A 37 -0.61 -5.17 -1.54
CA ILE A 37 -1.44 -4.32 -2.40
C ILE A 37 -0.62 -3.56 -3.47
N VAL A 38 0.54 -3.01 -3.12
CA VAL A 38 1.47 -2.38 -4.08
C VAL A 38 2.41 -3.41 -4.71
N GLY A 39 2.80 -4.45 -3.96
CA GLY A 39 3.62 -5.53 -4.49
C GLY A 39 2.98 -6.25 -5.69
N ASN A 40 1.64 -6.38 -5.70
CA ASN A 40 0.91 -6.95 -6.82
C ASN A 40 0.98 -6.02 -8.06
N SER A 41 0.73 -4.72 -7.87
CA SER A 41 0.87 -3.71 -8.93
C SER A 41 2.29 -3.68 -9.51
N LEU A 42 3.34 -3.70 -8.68
CA LEU A 42 4.73 -3.81 -9.14
C LEU A 42 4.97 -5.08 -9.96
N ALA A 43 4.41 -6.23 -9.54
CA ALA A 43 4.56 -7.50 -10.26
C ALA A 43 3.86 -7.50 -11.62
N GLU A 44 2.81 -6.71 -11.79
CA GLU A 44 2.09 -6.52 -13.05
C GLU A 44 2.80 -5.50 -13.96
N ILE A 45 3.28 -4.39 -13.40
CA ILE A 45 3.82 -3.25 -14.15
C ILE A 45 5.28 -3.47 -14.55
N LEU A 46 6.15 -3.97 -13.66
CA LEU A 46 7.59 -4.12 -13.95
C LEU A 46 7.86 -4.91 -15.25
N PRO A 47 7.21 -6.06 -15.52
CA PRO A 47 7.47 -6.84 -16.73
C PRO A 47 6.92 -6.23 -18.03
N CYS A 48 6.13 -5.15 -17.98
CA CYS A 48 5.57 -4.52 -19.17
C CYS A 48 6.68 -3.92 -20.06
N SER A 49 6.49 -4.02 -21.38
CA SER A 49 7.53 -3.65 -22.36
C SER A 49 7.85 -2.15 -22.41
N ASP A 50 6.91 -1.30 -21.99
CA ASP A 50 7.07 0.15 -21.96
C ASP A 50 7.47 0.69 -20.58
N THR A 51 7.68 -0.18 -19.58
CA THR A 51 8.10 0.22 -18.23
C THR A 51 9.53 0.75 -18.22
N PRO A 52 9.78 1.97 -17.68
CA PRO A 52 11.11 2.56 -17.58
C PRO A 52 12.12 1.65 -16.87
N GLY A 53 13.36 1.63 -17.36
CA GLY A 53 14.41 0.71 -16.88
C GLY A 53 14.26 -0.74 -17.37
N GLY A 54 13.19 -1.05 -18.10
CA GLY A 54 12.94 -2.38 -18.67
C GLY A 54 13.83 -2.73 -19.87
N PRO A 55 13.85 -4.00 -20.31
CA PRO A 55 13.05 -5.10 -19.77
C PRO A 55 13.48 -5.52 -18.35
N TRP A 56 12.51 -5.75 -17.47
CA TRP A 56 12.72 -6.14 -16.08
C TRP A 56 12.63 -7.66 -15.88
N LYS A 57 13.60 -8.22 -15.15
CA LYS A 57 13.43 -9.49 -14.44
C LYS A 57 12.87 -9.19 -13.05
N VAL A 58 11.92 -10.00 -12.58
CA VAL A 58 11.28 -9.77 -11.26
C VAL A 58 11.42 -11.01 -10.39
N TYR A 59 12.03 -10.84 -9.22
CA TYR A 59 11.91 -11.74 -8.09
C TYR A 59 10.85 -11.21 -7.13
N GLY A 60 9.86 -12.04 -6.81
CA GLY A 60 8.79 -11.69 -5.89
C GLY A 60 8.90 -12.47 -4.58
N VAL A 61 9.01 -11.78 -3.45
CA VAL A 61 9.13 -12.42 -2.12
C VAL A 61 7.85 -12.27 -1.32
N ALA A 62 7.35 -13.37 -0.78
CA ALA A 62 6.30 -13.40 0.24
C ALA A 62 6.32 -14.71 1.04
N ARG A 63 5.70 -14.75 2.21
CA ARG A 63 5.74 -15.92 3.12
C ARG A 63 4.86 -17.09 2.70
N ARG A 64 3.68 -16.78 2.14
CA ARG A 64 2.66 -17.79 1.77
C ARG A 64 3.01 -18.41 0.42
N PRO A 65 2.48 -19.60 0.10
CA PRO A 65 2.50 -20.09 -1.28
C PRO A 65 1.88 -19.07 -2.24
N ARG A 66 2.37 -19.02 -3.48
CA ARG A 66 1.87 -18.09 -4.50
C ARG A 66 0.38 -18.34 -4.76
N PRO A 67 -0.49 -17.34 -4.58
CA PRO A 67 -1.93 -17.51 -4.81
C PRO A 67 -2.28 -17.47 -6.30
N SER A 68 -3.41 -18.07 -6.67
CA SER A 68 -3.84 -18.14 -8.08
C SER A 68 -4.11 -16.77 -8.70
N TRP A 69 -4.64 -15.81 -7.93
CA TRP A 69 -4.91 -14.45 -8.41
C TRP A 69 -3.64 -13.65 -8.73
N ASN A 70 -2.46 -14.13 -8.35
CA ASN A 70 -1.16 -13.53 -8.67
C ASN A 70 -0.36 -14.40 -9.66
N ALA A 71 -0.89 -15.54 -10.10
CA ALA A 71 -0.15 -16.54 -10.88
C ALA A 71 0.22 -16.06 -12.29
N ASP A 72 -0.60 -15.19 -12.87
CA ASP A 72 -0.43 -14.70 -14.25
C ASP A 72 0.75 -13.72 -14.40
N ASN A 73 1.25 -13.17 -13.29
CA ASN A 73 2.37 -12.23 -13.30
C ASN A 73 3.69 -12.93 -13.70
N ARG A 74 4.44 -12.35 -14.63
CA ARG A 74 5.72 -12.92 -15.08
C ARG A 74 6.83 -12.62 -14.09
N MET A 75 7.02 -13.50 -13.11
CA MET A 75 8.05 -13.36 -12.08
C MET A 75 8.53 -14.69 -11.51
N GLU A 76 9.72 -14.68 -10.92
CA GLU A 76 10.25 -15.77 -10.09
C GLU A 76 9.79 -15.57 -8.63
N TYR A 77 8.85 -16.41 -8.19
CA TYR A 77 8.29 -16.32 -6.83
C TYR A 77 9.16 -17.07 -5.83
N ILE A 78 9.55 -16.38 -4.76
CA ILE A 78 10.39 -16.90 -3.68
C ILE A 78 9.57 -16.85 -2.39
N GLN A 79 9.21 -18.03 -1.91
CA GLN A 79 8.59 -18.14 -0.60
C GLN A 79 9.65 -17.91 0.48
N CYS A 80 9.59 -16.83 1.27
CA CYS A 80 10.58 -16.52 2.32
C CYS A 80 9.95 -15.70 3.45
N ASP A 81 10.23 -16.06 4.71
CA ASP A 81 9.97 -15.17 5.85
C ASP A 81 11.15 -14.22 6.06
N VAL A 82 10.92 -12.94 5.76
CA VAL A 82 11.97 -11.93 5.90
C VAL A 82 12.31 -11.56 7.35
N SER A 83 11.53 -12.05 8.32
CA SER A 83 11.89 -11.95 9.74
C SER A 83 12.85 -13.05 10.20
N ASP A 84 13.00 -14.15 9.44
CA ASP A 84 13.97 -15.21 9.71
C ASP A 84 15.29 -14.91 8.98
N THR A 85 16.32 -14.57 9.76
CA THR A 85 17.63 -14.20 9.20
C THR A 85 18.29 -15.35 8.43
N GLU A 86 18.17 -16.59 8.90
CA GLU A 86 18.79 -17.75 8.23
C GLU A 86 18.08 -18.04 6.91
N GLU A 87 16.75 -18.00 6.91
CA GLU A 87 15.94 -18.21 5.71
C GLU A 87 16.24 -17.14 4.64
N VAL A 88 16.30 -15.87 5.06
CA VAL A 88 16.66 -14.76 4.17
C VAL A 88 18.05 -14.96 3.57
N GLN A 89 19.05 -15.29 4.39
CA GLN A 89 20.40 -15.55 3.88
C GLN A 89 20.41 -16.72 2.89
N SER A 90 19.70 -17.81 3.18
CA SER A 90 19.65 -18.95 2.27
C SER A 90 18.95 -18.65 0.95
N LYS A 91 17.93 -17.79 0.93
CA LYS A 91 17.07 -17.58 -0.24
C LYS A 91 17.41 -16.35 -1.05
N LEU A 92 17.91 -15.28 -0.43
CA LEU A 92 18.17 -14.00 -1.10
C LEU A 92 19.65 -13.80 -1.45
N SER A 93 20.60 -14.34 -0.67
CA SER A 93 22.03 -14.23 -1.00
C SER A 93 22.42 -14.84 -2.35
N PRO A 94 21.78 -15.91 -2.87
CA PRO A 94 22.10 -16.44 -4.19
C PRO A 94 21.67 -15.55 -5.36
N LEU A 95 20.82 -14.54 -5.11
CA LEU A 95 20.24 -13.67 -6.15
C LEU A 95 21.20 -12.52 -6.49
N THR A 96 22.35 -12.87 -7.08
CA THR A 96 23.45 -11.93 -7.29
C THR A 96 23.20 -10.90 -8.42
N ASP A 97 22.16 -11.11 -9.23
CA ASP A 97 21.82 -10.27 -10.38
C ASP A 97 20.89 -9.09 -10.03
N ILE A 98 20.42 -8.98 -8.78
CA ILE A 98 19.53 -7.89 -8.34
C ILE A 98 20.17 -6.52 -8.57
N THR A 99 19.37 -5.60 -9.12
CA THR A 99 19.74 -4.20 -9.36
C THR A 99 18.91 -3.21 -8.56
N HIS A 100 17.64 -3.54 -8.26
CA HIS A 100 16.72 -2.67 -7.53
C HIS A 100 15.93 -3.48 -6.51
N ILE A 101 15.78 -2.93 -5.30
CA ILE A 101 14.92 -3.50 -4.24
C ILE A 101 13.70 -2.61 -4.09
N PHE A 102 12.51 -3.20 -4.15
CA PHE A 102 11.24 -2.56 -3.83
C PHE A 102 10.69 -3.16 -2.53
N TYR A 103 10.84 -2.44 -1.41
CA TYR A 103 10.42 -2.91 -0.09
C TYR A 103 9.03 -2.38 0.25
N VAL A 104 8.01 -3.23 0.06
CA VAL A 104 6.58 -2.90 0.15
C VAL A 104 5.84 -3.79 1.15
N THR A 105 6.50 -4.15 2.26
CA THR A 105 5.96 -5.02 3.30
C THR A 105 6.14 -4.45 4.70
N TRP A 106 5.31 -4.92 5.63
CA TRP A 106 5.41 -4.61 7.06
C TRP A 106 4.78 -5.74 7.88
N ALA A 107 5.04 -5.73 9.19
CA ALA A 107 4.42 -6.65 10.14
C ALA A 107 3.79 -5.85 11.30
N PRO A 108 2.45 -5.85 11.45
CA PRO A 108 1.80 -5.17 12.56
C PRO A 108 2.05 -5.91 13.88
N ARG A 109 2.17 -5.14 14.94
CA ARG A 109 2.27 -5.57 16.34
C ARG A 109 1.37 -4.70 17.22
N PRO A 110 1.02 -5.18 18.43
CA PRO A 110 0.15 -4.45 19.35
C PRO A 110 0.71 -3.10 19.82
N THR A 111 2.03 -2.96 19.93
CA THR A 111 2.69 -1.72 20.38
C THR A 111 3.64 -1.18 19.32
N GLU A 112 3.87 0.13 19.35
CA GLU A 112 4.82 0.73 18.40
C GLU A 112 6.28 0.29 18.66
N ALA A 113 6.63 -0.01 19.91
CA ALA A 113 7.95 -0.56 20.24
C ALA A 113 8.17 -1.93 19.56
N ASP A 114 7.18 -2.81 19.62
CA ASP A 114 7.24 -4.11 18.94
C ASP A 114 7.23 -3.93 17.40
N ASN A 115 6.49 -2.95 16.87
CA ASN A 115 6.52 -2.61 15.44
C ASN A 115 7.93 -2.18 15.03
N ILE A 116 8.60 -1.34 15.81
CA ILE A 116 9.98 -0.92 15.56
C ILE A 116 10.89 -2.14 15.52
N GLU A 117 10.82 -3.03 16.50
CA GLU A 117 11.68 -4.21 16.57
C GLU A 117 11.51 -5.12 15.33
N ILE A 118 10.28 -5.54 15.03
CA ILE A 118 10.06 -6.51 13.94
C ILE A 118 10.32 -5.90 12.56
N ASN A 119 9.85 -4.67 12.29
CA ASN A 119 10.00 -4.06 10.97
C ASN A 119 11.45 -3.62 10.71
N SER A 120 12.20 -3.29 11.76
CA SER A 120 13.65 -3.08 11.68
C SER A 120 14.38 -4.37 11.32
N LEU A 121 14.06 -5.49 12.02
CA LEU A 121 14.67 -6.79 11.76
C LEU A 121 14.41 -7.24 10.31
N MET A 122 13.18 -7.14 9.84
CA MET A 122 12.79 -7.55 8.48
C MET A 122 13.56 -6.77 7.41
N LEU A 123 13.60 -5.43 7.50
CA LEU A 123 14.32 -4.61 6.53
C LEU A 123 15.81 -4.91 6.58
N LYS A 124 16.38 -4.97 7.78
CA LYS A 124 17.81 -5.25 7.99
C LYS A 124 18.22 -6.60 7.42
N ASN A 125 17.43 -7.66 7.63
CA ASN A 125 17.70 -8.99 7.08
C ASN A 125 17.82 -8.95 5.56
N VAL A 126 16.87 -8.30 4.88
CA VAL A 126 16.87 -8.16 3.42
C VAL A 126 18.10 -7.39 2.95
N LEU A 127 18.33 -6.19 3.48
CA LEU A 127 19.44 -5.34 3.05
C LEU A 127 20.80 -6.00 3.29
N GLN A 128 20.99 -6.62 4.46
CA GLN A 128 22.24 -7.29 4.82
C GLN A 128 22.47 -8.60 4.07
N SER A 129 21.43 -9.20 3.48
CA SER A 129 21.59 -10.33 2.56
C SER A 129 21.88 -9.89 1.13
N VAL A 130 21.22 -8.84 0.63
CA VAL A 130 21.32 -8.45 -0.78
C VAL A 130 22.53 -7.55 -1.05
N ILE A 131 22.75 -6.49 -0.26
CA ILE A 131 23.82 -5.50 -0.50
C ILE A 131 25.22 -6.13 -0.73
N PRO A 132 25.69 -7.08 0.10
CA PRO A 132 27.02 -7.69 -0.10
C PRO A 132 27.07 -8.71 -1.25
N ASN A 133 25.93 -9.28 -1.66
CA ASN A 133 25.89 -10.38 -2.64
C ASN A 133 25.44 -9.93 -4.05
N ALA A 134 24.81 -8.77 -4.19
CA ALA A 134 24.38 -8.19 -5.46
C ALA A 134 25.35 -7.07 -5.92
N PRO A 135 26.42 -7.39 -6.68
CA PRO A 135 27.41 -6.41 -7.11
C PRO A 135 26.83 -5.28 -7.96
N ASN A 136 25.74 -5.53 -8.70
CA ASN A 136 25.09 -4.57 -9.58
C ASN A 136 23.89 -3.85 -8.92
N LEU A 137 23.71 -3.96 -7.60
CA LEU A 137 22.67 -3.23 -6.89
C LEU A 137 22.87 -1.71 -7.01
N GLN A 138 21.83 -0.99 -7.46
CA GLN A 138 21.84 0.44 -7.77
C GLN A 138 20.92 1.26 -6.87
N HIS A 139 19.78 0.70 -6.48
CA HIS A 139 18.74 1.46 -5.79
C HIS A 139 17.91 0.62 -4.81
N VAL A 140 17.42 1.25 -3.75
CA VAL A 140 16.47 0.68 -2.78
C VAL A 140 15.30 1.64 -2.57
N CYS A 141 14.10 1.24 -3.01
CA CYS A 141 12.84 1.90 -2.70
C CYS A 141 12.28 1.35 -1.38
N LEU A 142 11.94 2.24 -0.45
CA LEU A 142 11.30 1.91 0.81
C LEU A 142 9.91 2.55 0.89
N GLN A 143 8.86 1.73 0.93
CA GLN A 143 7.51 2.22 1.16
C GLN A 143 7.23 2.37 2.67
N THR A 144 6.80 3.56 3.07
CA THR A 144 6.34 3.89 4.43
C THR A 144 4.87 4.32 4.39
N GLY A 145 4.57 5.59 4.65
CA GLY A 145 3.21 6.14 4.56
C GLY A 145 3.00 7.42 5.36
N ILE A 146 1.82 8.01 5.21
CA ILE A 146 1.43 9.28 5.86
C ILE A 146 1.45 9.25 7.41
N LYS A 147 1.52 8.08 8.06
CA LYS A 147 1.78 8.00 9.53
C LYS A 147 3.12 8.64 9.91
N HIS A 148 4.01 8.92 8.95
CA HIS A 148 5.19 9.75 9.18
C HIS A 148 4.82 11.12 9.78
N TYR A 149 3.68 11.69 9.39
CA TYR A 149 3.32 13.08 9.75
C TYR A 149 2.43 13.19 10.98
N PHE A 150 1.62 12.16 11.24
CA PHE A 150 0.66 12.16 12.33
C PHE A 150 0.96 11.12 13.42
N GLY A 151 2.00 10.30 13.23
CA GLY A 151 2.47 9.32 14.19
C GLY A 151 1.71 7.99 14.16
N PRO A 152 2.10 7.03 15.01
CA PRO A 152 1.47 5.72 15.08
C PRO A 152 0.02 5.79 15.58
N PHE A 153 -0.79 4.80 15.22
CA PHE A 153 -2.18 4.70 15.67
C PHE A 153 -2.32 4.69 17.20
N GLU A 154 -1.35 4.11 17.93
CA GLU A 154 -1.31 4.12 19.41
C GLU A 154 -1.28 5.54 20.01
N PHE A 155 -0.66 6.49 19.32
CA PHE A 155 -0.46 7.87 19.75
C PHE A 155 -1.47 8.85 19.15
N LEU A 156 -2.45 8.34 18.40
CA LEU A 156 -3.44 9.18 17.74
C LEU A 156 -4.22 10.02 18.74
N GLY A 157 -4.23 11.35 18.57
CA GLY A 157 -4.85 12.31 19.48
C GLY A 157 -4.11 12.51 20.83
N LYS A 158 -2.99 11.81 21.07
CA LYS A 158 -2.17 11.91 22.29
C LYS A 158 -0.92 12.78 22.12
N ILE A 159 -0.52 13.02 20.87
CA ILE A 159 0.64 13.85 20.52
C ILE A 159 0.22 14.99 19.59
N LYS A 160 0.97 16.08 19.60
CA LYS A 160 0.78 17.15 18.61
C LYS A 160 1.29 16.66 17.26
N GLN A 161 0.39 16.60 16.29
CA GLN A 161 0.65 16.20 14.91
C GLN A 161 1.03 17.44 14.08
N HIS A 162 1.59 17.22 12.90
CA HIS A 162 1.74 18.30 11.92
C HIS A 162 0.38 18.73 11.38
N ASP A 163 0.28 19.98 10.94
CA ASP A 163 -0.91 20.46 10.24
C ASP A 163 -0.83 20.02 8.76
N PRO A 164 -1.92 19.50 8.16
CA PRO A 164 -1.98 19.28 6.72
C PRO A 164 -2.00 20.62 5.96
N PRO A 165 -1.64 20.66 4.65
CA PRO A 165 -1.17 19.54 3.84
C PRO A 165 0.24 19.11 4.26
N PHE A 166 0.47 17.81 4.33
CA PHE A 166 1.77 17.29 4.72
C PHE A 166 2.79 17.46 3.58
N VAL A 167 3.94 18.03 3.91
CA VAL A 167 5.07 18.21 3.00
C VAL A 167 6.28 17.45 3.54
N GLU A 168 7.17 16.99 2.67
CA GLU A 168 8.18 15.99 2.97
C GLU A 168 9.32 16.52 3.86
N ASP A 169 9.53 17.83 3.87
CA ASP A 169 10.58 18.55 4.62
C ASP A 169 10.20 18.89 6.07
N VAL A 170 9.00 18.51 6.53
CA VAL A 170 8.64 18.64 7.94
C VAL A 170 9.51 17.73 8.82
N PRO A 171 9.90 18.20 10.03
CA PRO A 171 10.70 17.37 10.92
C PRO A 171 9.92 16.16 11.42
N ARG A 172 10.61 15.06 11.74
CA ARG A 172 9.99 13.91 12.41
C ARG A 172 9.31 14.34 13.72
N LEU A 173 8.19 13.71 14.04
CA LEU A 173 7.53 13.91 15.34
C LEU A 173 8.42 13.41 16.49
N SER A 174 8.29 14.02 17.67
CA SER A 174 8.93 13.56 18.91
C SER A 174 8.19 12.36 19.51
N ALA A 175 8.03 11.29 18.74
CA ALA A 175 7.33 10.05 19.09
C ALA A 175 8.00 8.85 18.41
N PRO A 176 7.94 7.64 18.99
CA PRO A 176 8.41 6.43 18.31
C PRO A 176 7.59 6.21 17.04
N ASN A 177 8.25 5.79 15.96
CA ASN A 177 7.61 5.39 14.71
C ASN A 177 8.53 4.41 13.97
N PHE A 178 8.02 3.23 13.61
CA PHE A 178 8.83 2.24 12.89
C PHE A 178 9.28 2.73 11.51
N TYR A 179 8.57 3.70 10.90
CA TYR A 179 9.04 4.35 9.67
C TYR A 179 10.36 5.09 9.87
N TYR A 180 10.54 5.76 11.00
CA TYR A 180 11.79 6.48 11.29
C TYR A 180 12.94 5.48 11.48
N ALA A 181 12.69 4.38 12.19
CA ALA A 181 13.67 3.32 12.37
C ALA A 181 14.07 2.67 11.04
N GLN A 182 13.12 2.44 10.13
CA GLN A 182 13.41 1.89 8.81
C GLN A 182 14.19 2.87 7.93
N GLU A 183 13.84 4.16 7.93
CA GLU A 183 14.63 5.20 7.25
C GLU A 183 16.08 5.23 7.77
N ASP A 184 16.28 5.20 9.09
CA ASP A 184 17.62 5.22 9.69
C ASP A 184 18.45 3.98 9.30
N ILE A 185 17.83 2.80 9.31
CA ILE A 185 18.46 1.55 8.84
C ILE A 185 18.82 1.64 7.36
N LEU A 186 17.90 2.12 6.52
CA LEU A 186 18.14 2.31 5.10
C LEU A 186 19.35 3.22 4.87
N PHE A 187 19.38 4.39 5.51
CA PHE A 187 20.45 5.37 5.37
C PHE A 187 21.80 4.86 5.85
N ASP A 188 21.82 3.98 6.86
CA ASP A 188 23.07 3.38 7.34
C ASP A 188 23.54 2.22 6.46
N GLU A 189 22.63 1.40 5.94
CA GLU A 189 22.99 0.25 5.09
C GLU A 189 23.46 0.68 3.70
N ILE A 190 22.87 1.72 3.09
CA ILE A 190 23.30 2.23 1.77
C ILE A 190 24.77 2.69 1.78
N LYS A 191 25.27 3.23 2.90
CA LYS A 191 26.66 3.73 3.03
C LYS A 191 27.69 2.62 2.84
N ARG A 192 27.29 1.35 2.93
CA ARG A 192 28.16 0.18 2.76
C ARG A 192 28.51 -0.10 1.30
N LYS A 193 27.80 0.50 0.34
CA LYS A 193 28.03 0.33 -1.10
C LYS A 193 28.09 1.69 -1.78
N GLU A 194 29.26 2.06 -2.29
CA GLU A 194 29.43 3.31 -3.03
C GLU A 194 28.51 3.35 -4.25
N GLY A 195 27.82 4.48 -4.44
CA GLY A 195 26.88 4.69 -5.55
C GLY A 195 25.49 4.08 -5.37
N LEU A 196 25.24 3.32 -4.28
CA LEU A 196 23.90 2.83 -3.95
C LEU A 196 23.01 4.01 -3.52
N THR A 197 21.85 4.13 -4.15
CA THR A 197 20.88 5.20 -3.92
C THR A 197 19.61 4.65 -3.27
N TRP A 198 18.75 5.54 -2.78
CA TRP A 198 17.50 5.18 -2.15
C TRP A 198 16.37 6.13 -2.50
N SER A 199 15.13 5.71 -2.25
CA SER A 199 13.95 6.57 -2.23
C SER A 199 13.00 6.11 -1.12
N VAL A 200 12.27 7.05 -0.52
CA VAL A 200 11.21 6.73 0.45
C VAL A 200 9.87 7.20 -0.08
N HIS A 201 8.88 6.31 -0.11
CA HIS A 201 7.55 6.59 -0.64
C HIS A 201 6.53 6.61 0.48
N ARG A 202 5.78 7.70 0.60
CA ARG A 202 4.82 7.96 1.69
C ARG A 202 3.40 8.04 1.12
N PRO A 203 2.80 6.91 0.72
CA PRO A 203 1.42 6.90 0.29
C PRO A 203 0.47 7.20 1.44
N GLY A 204 -0.70 7.69 1.07
CA GLY A 204 -1.87 7.77 1.93
C GLY A 204 -2.56 6.40 2.06
N ILE A 205 -3.89 6.40 2.01
CA ILE A 205 -4.64 5.16 1.90
C ILE A 205 -4.53 4.59 0.50
N ILE A 206 -4.19 3.32 0.45
CA ILE A 206 -3.95 2.65 -0.82
C ILE A 206 -5.26 2.10 -1.37
N PHE A 207 -5.64 2.55 -2.56
CA PHE A 207 -6.68 1.94 -3.38
C PHE A 207 -6.02 0.98 -4.35
N GLY A 208 -6.37 -0.30 -4.28
CA GLY A 208 -5.74 -1.32 -5.10
C GLY A 208 -6.29 -2.70 -4.82
N PHE A 209 -5.60 -3.71 -5.34
CA PHE A 209 -6.04 -5.10 -5.27
C PHE A 209 -5.01 -6.00 -4.59
N SER A 210 -5.37 -6.53 -3.42
CA SER A 210 -4.75 -7.73 -2.85
C SER A 210 -5.64 -8.30 -1.74
N PRO A 211 -6.16 -9.53 -1.90
CA PRO A 211 -6.86 -10.24 -0.83
C PRO A 211 -5.97 -10.62 0.36
N TYR A 212 -4.64 -10.50 0.25
CA TYR A 212 -3.69 -10.80 1.33
C TYR A 212 -3.19 -9.53 2.04
N SER A 213 -3.58 -8.34 1.57
CA SER A 213 -3.16 -7.09 2.18
C SER A 213 -3.84 -6.89 3.54
N LEU A 214 -3.02 -6.52 4.52
CA LEU A 214 -3.47 -6.15 5.86
C LEU A 214 -4.17 -4.79 5.89
N ALA A 215 -4.08 -4.02 4.80
CA ALA A 215 -4.57 -2.66 4.65
C ALA A 215 -5.22 -2.50 3.26
N ASN A 216 -6.39 -3.11 3.05
CA ASN A 216 -7.13 -3.02 1.79
C ASN A 216 -8.53 -2.43 2.02
N MET A 217 -8.62 -1.10 1.85
CA MET A 217 -9.88 -0.38 2.06
C MET A 217 -10.92 -0.71 0.99
N VAL A 218 -10.52 -0.75 -0.29
CA VAL A 218 -11.43 -1.05 -1.40
C VAL A 218 -11.98 -2.47 -1.25
N GLY A 219 -11.11 -3.45 -0.95
CA GLY A 219 -11.50 -4.83 -0.69
C GLY A 219 -12.51 -4.96 0.45
N ALA A 220 -12.25 -4.31 1.60
CA ALA A 220 -13.16 -4.32 2.74
C ALA A 220 -14.55 -3.77 2.36
N LEU A 221 -14.59 -2.62 1.68
CA LEU A 221 -15.84 -1.99 1.28
C LEU A 221 -16.61 -2.81 0.24
N CYS A 222 -15.91 -3.48 -0.68
CA CYS A 222 -16.51 -4.42 -1.62
C CYS A 222 -17.15 -5.63 -0.90
N VAL A 223 -16.48 -6.19 0.09
CA VAL A 223 -17.01 -7.31 0.90
C VAL A 223 -18.25 -6.86 1.68
N TYR A 224 -18.20 -5.69 2.31
CA TYR A 224 -19.34 -5.12 3.00
C TYR A 224 -20.53 -4.89 2.06
N ALA A 225 -20.31 -4.30 0.88
CA ALA A 225 -21.36 -4.10 -0.10
C ALA A 225 -21.93 -5.42 -0.63
N ALA A 226 -21.11 -6.45 -0.83
CA ALA A 226 -21.56 -7.78 -1.20
C ALA A 226 -22.44 -8.43 -0.11
N ILE A 227 -22.09 -8.26 1.17
CA ILE A 227 -22.92 -8.73 2.29
C ILE A 227 -24.25 -7.98 2.32
N CYS A 228 -24.25 -6.65 2.18
CA CYS A 228 -25.47 -5.87 2.08
C CYS A 228 -26.36 -6.33 0.92
N LYS A 229 -25.76 -6.61 -0.24
CA LYS A 229 -26.46 -7.12 -1.42
C LYS A 229 -27.13 -8.47 -1.13
N HIS A 230 -26.38 -9.39 -0.53
CA HIS A 230 -26.86 -10.74 -0.23
C HIS A 230 -28.00 -10.73 0.78
N GLU A 231 -27.90 -9.88 1.81
CA GLU A 231 -28.93 -9.77 2.86
C GLU A 231 -30.11 -8.87 2.48
N GLY A 232 -30.05 -8.19 1.33
CA GLY A 232 -31.05 -7.21 0.91
C GLY A 232 -31.13 -6.00 1.82
N THR A 233 -30.01 -5.63 2.46
CA THR A 233 -29.94 -4.47 3.36
C THR A 233 -29.33 -3.25 2.66
N PRO A 234 -29.78 -2.02 2.99
CA PRO A 234 -29.17 -0.82 2.44
C PRO A 234 -27.70 -0.65 2.87
N LEU A 235 -26.88 -0.09 1.98
CA LEU A 235 -25.48 0.22 2.23
C LEU A 235 -25.36 1.47 3.11
N ARG A 236 -25.13 1.28 4.41
CA ARG A 236 -24.97 2.36 5.40
C ARG A 236 -23.51 2.77 5.52
N PHE A 237 -23.24 4.07 5.51
CA PHE A 237 -21.89 4.60 5.72
C PHE A 237 -21.49 4.51 7.20
N PRO A 238 -20.45 3.76 7.58
CA PRO A 238 -20.11 3.49 8.99
C PRO A 238 -19.11 4.53 9.51
N GLY A 239 -19.42 5.82 9.36
CA GLY A 239 -18.49 6.91 9.69
C GLY A 239 -19.17 8.17 10.21
N THR A 240 -18.34 9.20 10.47
CA THR A 240 -18.80 10.48 11.03
C THR A 240 -19.34 11.43 9.97
N ARG A 241 -20.09 12.47 10.37
CA ARG A 241 -20.55 13.51 9.43
C ARG A 241 -19.38 14.29 8.81
N VAL A 242 -18.31 14.47 9.59
CA VAL A 242 -17.07 15.11 9.11
C VAL A 242 -16.51 14.30 7.96
N ALA A 243 -16.37 12.99 8.13
CA ALA A 243 -15.91 12.10 7.07
C ALA A 243 -16.85 12.01 5.86
N TRP A 244 -18.16 12.12 6.08
CA TRP A 244 -19.12 12.05 4.98
C TRP A 244 -19.08 13.28 4.07
N GLU A 245 -19.02 14.48 4.65
CA GLU A 245 -19.09 15.76 3.92
C GLU A 245 -17.71 16.39 3.65
N GLY A 246 -16.66 15.89 4.30
CA GLY A 246 -15.26 16.34 4.20
C GLY A 246 -14.62 16.07 2.84
N TYR A 247 -13.54 16.80 2.56
CA TYR A 247 -12.71 16.60 1.37
C TYR A 247 -11.46 15.81 1.72
N TYR A 248 -11.22 14.76 0.96
CA TYR A 248 -10.08 13.85 1.13
C TYR A 248 -9.15 13.96 -0.06
N ASN A 249 -7.84 14.01 0.20
CA ASN A 249 -6.79 14.09 -0.81
C ASN A 249 -5.65 13.09 -0.57
N ASP A 250 -5.82 12.20 0.40
CA ASP A 250 -4.81 11.28 0.91
C ASP A 250 -5.07 9.84 0.43
N VAL A 251 -5.69 9.66 -0.73
CA VAL A 251 -5.80 8.36 -1.39
C VAL A 251 -4.73 8.24 -2.48
N SER A 252 -4.16 7.06 -2.55
CA SER A 252 -3.05 6.70 -3.41
C SER A 252 -3.41 5.41 -4.15
N ASP A 253 -3.51 5.49 -5.46
CA ASP A 253 -3.70 4.31 -6.30
C ASP A 253 -2.44 3.42 -6.25
N ALA A 254 -2.62 2.10 -6.12
CA ALA A 254 -1.52 1.14 -5.99
C ALA A 254 -0.62 1.10 -7.24
N ASP A 255 -1.19 1.28 -8.42
CA ASP A 255 -0.44 1.35 -9.67
C ASP A 255 0.32 2.66 -9.73
N LEU A 256 -0.28 3.78 -9.32
CA LEU A 256 0.42 5.07 -9.24
C LEU A 256 1.59 5.04 -8.25
N ILE A 257 1.46 4.35 -7.12
CA ILE A 257 2.57 4.14 -6.18
C ILE A 257 3.67 3.33 -6.86
N ALA A 258 3.33 2.21 -7.51
CA ALA A 258 4.30 1.39 -8.23
C ALA A 258 5.01 2.20 -9.34
N GLU A 259 4.29 3.04 -10.08
CA GLU A 259 4.84 3.95 -11.07
C GLU A 259 5.83 4.93 -10.43
N GLN A 260 5.48 5.57 -9.31
CA GLN A 260 6.38 6.50 -8.60
C GLN A 260 7.63 5.80 -8.03
N GLU A 261 7.50 4.57 -7.53
CA GLU A 261 8.64 3.77 -7.08
C GLU A 261 9.58 3.46 -8.26
N ILE A 262 9.02 3.04 -9.39
CA ILE A 262 9.79 2.79 -10.62
C ILE A 262 10.45 4.07 -11.12
N TRP A 263 9.76 5.22 -11.04
CA TRP A 263 10.32 6.53 -11.36
C TRP A 263 11.57 6.80 -10.55
N ALA A 264 11.46 6.71 -9.22
CA ALA A 264 12.55 7.06 -8.32
C ALA A 264 13.75 6.12 -8.46
N ALA A 265 13.47 4.86 -8.80
CA ALA A 265 14.48 3.85 -9.09
C ALA A 265 15.35 4.18 -10.31
N VAL A 266 14.78 4.79 -11.36
CA VAL A 266 15.48 4.97 -12.65
C VAL A 266 15.87 6.42 -12.96
N ASP A 267 15.14 7.39 -12.42
CA ASP A 267 15.34 8.81 -12.68
C ASP A 267 16.40 9.40 -11.72
N PRO A 268 17.42 10.12 -12.23
CA PRO A 268 18.40 10.80 -11.37
C PRO A 268 17.80 11.75 -10.32
N TYR A 269 16.65 12.36 -10.60
CA TYR A 269 15.96 13.30 -9.69
C TYR A 269 15.15 12.61 -8.59
N GLY A 270 14.93 11.30 -8.71
CA GLY A 270 14.26 10.53 -7.65
C GLY A 270 15.21 9.94 -6.60
N ARG A 271 16.52 10.20 -6.73
CA ARG A 271 17.55 9.59 -5.88
C ARG A 271 17.75 10.36 -4.59
N ASN A 272 17.81 9.62 -3.50
CA ASN A 272 18.11 10.06 -2.13
C ASN A 272 17.09 11.06 -1.57
N GLU A 273 15.83 10.87 -1.93
CA GLU A 273 14.72 11.74 -1.56
C GLU A 273 13.54 10.94 -1.02
N ALA A 274 12.71 11.61 -0.21
CA ALA A 274 11.43 11.10 0.23
C ALA A 274 10.31 11.82 -0.53
N PHE A 275 9.28 11.08 -0.94
CA PHE A 275 8.17 11.59 -1.73
C PHE A 275 6.83 11.16 -1.13
N ASN A 276 5.90 12.10 -1.03
CA ASN A 276 4.49 11.79 -0.92
C ASN A 276 3.98 11.20 -2.24
N CYS A 277 2.99 10.32 -2.15
CA CYS A 277 2.31 9.78 -3.32
C CYS A 277 0.80 9.82 -3.07
N SER A 278 0.07 10.63 -3.83
CA SER A 278 -1.40 10.64 -3.84
C SER A 278 -1.89 10.87 -5.27
N ASN A 279 -3.18 10.65 -5.49
CA ASN A 279 -3.79 10.70 -6.83
C ASN A 279 -3.79 12.10 -7.47
N GLY A 280 -3.49 13.14 -6.70
CA GLY A 280 -3.48 14.53 -7.20
C GLY A 280 -4.86 15.17 -7.32
N ASP A 281 -5.91 14.51 -6.82
CA ASP A 281 -7.28 15.02 -6.76
C ASP A 281 -7.85 14.99 -5.34
N VAL A 282 -9.11 15.42 -5.20
CA VAL A 282 -9.86 15.35 -3.94
C VAL A 282 -11.22 14.73 -4.14
N PHE A 283 -11.70 13.97 -3.15
CA PHE A 283 -13.03 13.34 -3.19
C PHE A 283 -13.80 13.54 -1.89
N LYS A 284 -15.08 13.16 -1.90
CA LYS A 284 -15.90 13.00 -0.69
C LYS A 284 -16.43 11.58 -0.61
N TRP A 285 -16.44 11.01 0.60
CA TRP A 285 -17.06 9.69 0.82
C TRP A 285 -18.51 9.66 0.34
N LYS A 286 -19.27 10.73 0.52
CA LYS A 286 -20.64 10.88 0.00
C LYS A 286 -20.79 10.57 -1.50
N HIS A 287 -19.78 10.85 -2.31
CA HIS A 287 -19.80 10.56 -3.75
C HIS A 287 -19.33 9.13 -4.04
N LEU A 288 -18.22 8.70 -3.43
CA LEU A 288 -17.72 7.33 -3.60
C LEU A 288 -18.70 6.28 -3.09
N TRP A 289 -19.47 6.58 -2.04
CA TRP A 289 -20.46 5.68 -1.49
C TRP A 289 -21.59 5.37 -2.47
N LYS A 290 -22.01 6.37 -3.26
CA LYS A 290 -22.99 6.18 -4.33
C LYS A 290 -22.43 5.30 -5.43
N VAL A 291 -21.18 5.54 -5.83
CA VAL A 291 -20.48 4.71 -6.82
C VAL A 291 -20.42 3.26 -6.34
N LEU A 292 -20.06 3.03 -5.07
CA LEU A 292 -20.02 1.69 -4.47
C LEU A 292 -21.40 1.01 -4.51
N GLY A 293 -22.46 1.72 -4.10
CA GLY A 293 -23.83 1.20 -4.19
C GLY A 293 -24.25 0.84 -5.62
N GLU A 294 -23.93 1.70 -6.60
CA GLU A 294 -24.20 1.47 -8.02
C GLU A 294 -23.46 0.23 -8.55
N GLN A 295 -22.17 0.06 -8.23
CA GLN A 295 -21.38 -1.09 -8.68
C GLN A 295 -21.91 -2.43 -8.16
N PHE A 296 -22.41 -2.48 -6.92
CA PHE A 296 -22.97 -3.69 -6.33
C PHE A 296 -24.50 -3.83 -6.52
N GLY A 297 -25.14 -2.82 -7.11
CA GLY A 297 -26.60 -2.77 -7.25
C GLY A 297 -27.31 -2.81 -5.89
N VAL A 298 -26.80 -2.07 -4.91
CA VAL A 298 -27.31 -1.93 -3.54
C VAL A 298 -27.77 -0.50 -3.32
N GLU A 299 -28.93 -0.33 -2.70
CA GLU A 299 -29.43 1.00 -2.30
C GLU A 299 -28.53 1.59 -1.21
N CYS A 300 -28.04 2.82 -1.40
CA CYS A 300 -27.35 3.55 -0.35
C CYS A 300 -28.37 4.12 0.65
N ALA A 301 -28.17 3.82 1.93
CA ALA A 301 -28.98 4.44 2.98
C ALA A 301 -28.76 5.96 3.04
N GLU A 302 -29.73 6.68 3.59
CA GLU A 302 -29.49 8.05 4.03
C GLU A 302 -28.38 8.07 5.09
N PHE A 303 -27.55 9.11 5.07
CA PHE A 303 -26.46 9.23 6.03
C PHE A 303 -27.01 9.44 7.44
N GLU A 304 -26.66 8.53 8.34
CA GLU A 304 -26.90 8.58 9.78
C GLU A 304 -25.60 8.25 10.49
N GLU A 305 -25.25 9.00 11.54
CA GLU A 305 -24.11 8.64 12.38
C GLU A 305 -24.44 7.35 13.13
N GLY A 306 -23.59 6.33 12.97
CA GLY A 306 -23.95 4.98 13.35
C GLY A 306 -22.82 4.15 13.92
N VAL A 307 -23.08 2.85 13.95
CA VAL A 307 -22.22 1.80 14.48
C VAL A 307 -21.01 1.59 13.55
N SER A 308 -19.86 1.24 14.13
CA SER A 308 -18.63 0.96 13.39
C SER A 308 -18.78 -0.22 12.44
N LEU A 309 -18.00 -0.23 11.36
CA LEU A 309 -18.00 -1.33 10.40
C LEU A 309 -17.60 -2.65 11.05
N GLU A 310 -16.67 -2.61 12.02
CA GLU A 310 -16.29 -3.79 12.81
C GLU A 310 -17.49 -4.43 13.51
N GLU A 311 -18.30 -3.64 14.22
CA GLU A 311 -19.44 -4.16 14.96
C GLU A 311 -20.56 -4.60 14.00
N MET A 312 -20.74 -3.92 12.86
CA MET A 312 -21.68 -4.36 11.82
C MET A 312 -21.30 -5.73 11.22
N MET A 313 -20.01 -6.03 11.09
CA MET A 313 -19.51 -7.24 10.41
C MET A 313 -19.16 -8.41 11.36
N LYS A 314 -19.18 -8.19 12.67
CA LYS A 314 -18.72 -9.14 13.72
C LYS A 314 -19.23 -10.58 13.57
N ASP A 315 -20.50 -10.76 13.25
CA ASP A 315 -21.15 -12.08 13.16
C ASP A 315 -21.46 -12.51 11.71
N LYS A 316 -20.83 -11.87 10.71
CA LYS A 316 -21.10 -12.11 9.28
C LYS A 316 -20.24 -13.21 8.64
N GLY A 317 -19.41 -13.92 9.41
CA GLY A 317 -18.52 -14.96 8.89
C GLY A 317 -19.28 -16.05 8.10
N GLY A 318 -20.37 -16.59 8.67
CA GLY A 318 -21.18 -17.60 7.98
C GLY A 318 -21.90 -17.08 6.73
N VAL A 319 -22.30 -15.79 6.73
CA VAL A 319 -22.90 -15.14 5.55
C VAL A 319 -21.86 -14.99 4.43
N TRP A 320 -20.63 -14.64 4.79
CA TRP A 320 -19.55 -14.57 3.81
C TRP A 320 -19.21 -15.93 3.21
N ASP A 321 -19.15 -16.98 4.03
CA ASP A 321 -18.94 -18.36 3.54
C ASP A 321 -20.03 -18.78 2.55
N GLU A 322 -21.28 -18.38 2.78
CA GLU A 322 -22.39 -18.59 1.85
C GLU A 322 -22.19 -17.83 0.54
N ILE A 323 -21.85 -16.53 0.59
CA ILE A 323 -21.56 -15.71 -0.59
C ILE A 323 -20.43 -16.33 -1.43
N VAL A 324 -19.33 -16.76 -0.78
CA VAL A 324 -18.19 -17.40 -1.44
C VAL A 324 -18.63 -18.67 -2.17
N ARG A 325 -19.43 -19.52 -1.52
CA ARG A 325 -19.93 -20.76 -2.10
C ARG A 325 -20.89 -20.51 -3.28
N GLU A 326 -21.83 -19.59 -3.14
CA GLU A 326 -22.88 -19.37 -4.14
C GLU A 326 -22.39 -18.66 -5.40
N ASN A 327 -21.36 -17.83 -5.27
CA ASN A 327 -20.80 -17.07 -6.38
C ASN A 327 -19.47 -17.66 -6.89
N GLU A 328 -19.09 -18.85 -6.40
CA GLU A 328 -17.84 -19.55 -6.78
C GLU A 328 -16.59 -18.66 -6.64
N LEU A 329 -16.54 -17.87 -5.57
CA LEU A 329 -15.45 -16.93 -5.34
C LEU A 329 -14.17 -17.64 -4.92
N TYR A 330 -13.04 -16.95 -5.05
CA TYR A 330 -11.79 -17.39 -4.44
C TYR A 330 -12.00 -17.60 -2.92
N PRO A 331 -11.61 -18.76 -2.35
CA PRO A 331 -11.93 -19.10 -0.98
C PRO A 331 -11.18 -18.19 -0.01
N THR A 332 -11.91 -17.24 0.59
CA THR A 332 -11.41 -16.33 1.62
C THR A 332 -12.25 -16.44 2.87
N LYS A 333 -11.62 -16.20 4.02
CA LYS A 333 -12.34 -15.97 5.26
C LYS A 333 -12.62 -14.48 5.42
N LEU A 334 -13.70 -14.14 6.11
CA LEU A 334 -14.11 -12.75 6.29
C LEU A 334 -13.01 -11.92 6.99
N GLU A 335 -12.33 -12.49 7.97
CA GLU A 335 -11.22 -11.85 8.70
C GLU A 335 -9.98 -11.56 7.84
N ASP A 336 -9.80 -12.28 6.73
CA ASP A 336 -8.65 -12.09 5.83
C ASP A 336 -8.89 -10.94 4.84
N VAL A 337 -10.15 -10.66 4.49
CA VAL A 337 -10.54 -9.65 3.47
C VAL A 337 -11.21 -8.41 4.05
N GLY A 338 -11.45 -8.41 5.36
CA GLY A 338 -12.17 -7.37 6.07
C GLY A 338 -11.37 -6.71 7.21
N PRO A 339 -10.39 -5.84 6.92
CA PRO A 339 -9.71 -5.04 7.93
C PRO A 339 -10.61 -3.90 8.47
N TRP A 340 -11.75 -4.25 9.09
CA TRP A 340 -12.83 -3.31 9.48
C TRP A 340 -12.34 -2.18 10.38
N GLN A 341 -11.57 -2.53 11.42
CA GLN A 341 -10.99 -1.59 12.37
C GLN A 341 -10.17 -0.48 11.69
N MET A 342 -9.50 -0.80 10.58
CA MET A 342 -8.70 0.18 9.84
C MET A 342 -9.58 1.21 9.15
N PHE A 343 -10.69 0.77 8.54
CA PHE A 343 -11.67 1.68 7.97
C PHE A 343 -12.27 2.59 9.05
N ASP A 344 -12.66 2.00 10.18
CA ASP A 344 -13.23 2.73 11.32
C ASP A 344 -12.26 3.78 11.86
N VAL A 345 -10.99 3.43 12.05
CA VAL A 345 -9.95 4.38 12.46
C VAL A 345 -9.85 5.54 11.46
N TYR A 346 -9.89 5.28 10.16
CA TYR A 346 -9.78 6.33 9.14
C TYR A 346 -10.97 7.30 9.14
N VAL A 347 -12.20 6.80 9.15
CA VAL A 347 -13.38 7.69 9.14
C VAL A 347 -13.62 8.39 10.49
N GLN A 348 -12.92 7.96 11.55
CA GLN A 348 -12.84 8.66 12.84
C GLN A 348 -11.63 9.60 12.94
N PHE A 349 -10.55 9.35 12.21
CA PHE A 349 -9.30 10.11 12.24
C PHE A 349 -9.51 11.61 11.98
N GLU A 350 -10.45 11.96 11.10
CA GLU A 350 -10.78 13.37 10.85
C GLU A 350 -11.34 14.10 12.07
N ARG A 351 -12.08 13.41 12.94
CA ARG A 351 -12.50 14.01 14.22
C ARG A 351 -11.30 14.29 15.12
N ALA A 352 -10.24 13.49 15.04
CA ALA A 352 -9.02 13.70 15.81
C ALA A 352 -8.17 14.85 15.23
N LEU A 353 -8.08 14.99 13.91
CA LEU A 353 -7.35 16.09 13.25
C LEU A 353 -8.12 17.43 13.29
N PHE A 354 -9.44 17.41 13.07
CA PHE A 354 -10.25 18.60 12.85
C PHE A 354 -11.29 18.87 13.95
N GLY A 355 -11.44 17.99 14.95
CA GLY A 355 -12.45 18.11 16.00
C GLY A 355 -12.31 19.33 16.93
N GLN A 356 -11.26 20.14 16.79
CA GLN A 356 -11.16 21.44 17.45
C GLN A 356 -11.59 22.63 16.58
N ARG A 357 -11.95 22.42 15.30
CA ARG A 357 -12.15 23.50 14.33
C ARG A 357 -13.44 23.33 13.53
N GLU A 358 -14.59 23.50 14.19
CA GLU A 358 -15.89 23.63 13.51
C GLU A 358 -16.00 24.88 12.60
N GLN A 359 -15.03 25.80 12.61
CA GLN A 359 -15.12 27.07 11.87
C GLN A 359 -14.22 27.19 10.62
N GLU A 360 -13.22 26.33 10.40
CA GLU A 360 -12.20 26.56 9.36
C GLU A 360 -12.47 25.85 8.02
N GLN A 361 -13.49 24.99 7.93
CA GLN A 361 -13.86 24.28 6.69
C GLN A 361 -14.29 25.19 5.52
N ARG A 362 -14.39 26.51 5.72
CA ARG A 362 -14.69 27.47 4.65
C ARG A 362 -13.47 27.97 3.86
N ALA A 363 -12.24 27.67 4.29
CA ALA A 363 -11.04 28.35 3.75
C ALA A 363 -10.15 27.49 2.84
N TRP A 364 -10.46 26.22 2.61
CA TRP A 364 -9.58 25.29 1.88
C TRP A 364 -9.80 25.30 0.36
N ILE A 365 -9.46 26.42 -0.28
CA ILE A 365 -8.95 26.45 -1.66
C ILE A 365 -7.83 27.48 -1.71
N PRO A 366 -6.55 27.07 -1.64
CA PRO A 366 -5.47 27.83 -2.24
C PRO A 366 -5.31 27.36 -3.69
N GLY A 367 -5.44 28.28 -4.63
CA GLY A 367 -5.21 28.02 -6.04
C GLY A 367 -3.73 27.82 -6.37
N PHE A 368 -3.55 27.13 -7.50
CA PHE A 368 -2.34 26.84 -8.29
C PHE A 368 -1.60 25.56 -7.94
#